data_AF-A0A8H7MC72-F1
#
_entry.id   AF-A0A8H7MC72-F1
#
_cell.length_a   1.000
_cell.length_b   1.000
_cell.length_c   1.000
_cell.angle_alpha   90.00
_cell.angle_beta   90.00
_cell.angle_gamma   90.00
#
_symmetry.space_group_name_H-M   'P 1'
#
loop_
_entity.id
_entity.type
_entity.pdbx_description
1 polymer ?
#
loop_
_entity_poly.entity_id
_entity_poly.type
_entity_poly.pdbx_seq_one_letter_code
_entity_poly.pdbx_strand_id
1 'polypeptide(L)'
;MSKITEKNQERQDNIYSPSPETLDERRRRWVHLLRNQHYEPLIFDILSDELPKYTTSRAIDPADLVTHMRECALILASAPRVFFAAVEGSLVSRMIFDTELQAEYASIQQRAHYQPSIYIHLLADDQGNAPTPNQYLIIRDMVHDYLSEGQYEHAYTIDNITPPTVPLKASVQGHRKYLHTPSTSRSPKRIAALQRLCSGITLRCTQTPPHLHNAPLRYPPSEIGYALHAHRRLAQHRAHRSSNSIMNLVEDTCTHLFHANLLTQHFTMHQFIIYLVFRPSQAAIAEIFCSGLLQCWVEGGGFNAWPAGRSVASSRRVSGEQWRGYEAVAREVGGLDERVEGMKERGEIWREALCWEDGGEGSLDVS
;
A
#
# COMPACT_ATOMS: atom_id res chain seq x y z
N MET A 1 -7.12 38.52 46.94
CA MET A 1 -7.93 37.99 45.82
C MET A 1 -7.23 38.20 44.48
N SER A 2 -6.05 37.61 44.25
CA SER A 2 -5.35 37.74 42.95
C SER A 2 -4.38 36.60 42.62
N LYS A 3 -4.48 35.44 43.28
CA LYS A 3 -3.57 34.30 43.06
C LYS A 3 -4.27 32.95 42.88
N ILE A 4 -5.61 32.95 42.86
CA ILE A 4 -6.42 31.73 42.66
C ILE A 4 -6.91 31.63 41.21
N THR A 5 -6.89 32.72 40.45
CA THR A 5 -7.44 32.77 39.08
C THR A 5 -6.46 32.25 38.03
N GLU A 6 -5.14 32.42 38.18
CA GLU A 6 -4.16 31.98 37.17
C GLU A 6 -3.93 30.45 37.16
N LYS A 7 -4.11 29.76 38.29
CA LYS A 7 -3.92 28.30 38.35
C LYS A 7 -5.09 27.48 37.79
N ASN A 8 -6.24 28.10 37.56
CA ASN A 8 -7.38 27.45 36.94
C ASN A 8 -7.39 27.61 35.42
N GLN A 9 -6.72 28.63 34.88
CA GLN A 9 -6.59 28.82 33.43
C GLN A 9 -5.62 27.78 32.81
N GLU A 10 -4.50 27.47 33.47
CA GLU A 10 -3.52 26.47 32.97
C GLU A 10 -4.00 25.01 33.09
N ARG A 11 -5.10 24.74 33.80
CA ARG A 11 -5.69 23.40 33.91
C ARG A 11 -6.78 23.12 32.88
N GLN A 12 -7.22 24.12 32.12
CA GLN A 12 -8.33 23.97 31.17
C GLN A 12 -7.90 23.86 29.70
N ASP A 13 -6.64 24.15 29.37
CA ASP A 13 -6.13 24.08 27.99
C ASP A 13 -5.46 22.74 27.63
N ASN A 14 -5.49 21.74 28.53
CA ASN A 14 -4.96 20.40 28.26
C ASN A 14 -6.08 19.38 27.96
N ILE A 15 -7.21 19.88 27.43
CA ILE A 15 -8.36 19.07 27.04
C ILE A 15 -8.14 18.60 25.59
N TYR A 16 -7.73 17.33 25.47
CA TYR A 16 -7.91 16.47 24.31
C TYR A 16 -7.54 17.08 22.94
N SER A 17 -6.24 17.24 22.67
CA SER A 17 -5.80 16.95 21.30
C SER A 17 -5.91 15.43 21.13
N PRO A 18 -6.83 14.90 20.29
CA PRO A 18 -6.91 13.46 20.08
C PRO A 18 -5.54 12.96 19.64
N SER A 19 -5.08 11.85 20.21
CA SER A 19 -3.85 11.21 19.77
C SER A 19 -3.93 10.96 18.27
N PRO A 20 -2.86 11.23 17.51
CA PRO A 20 -2.89 11.03 16.06
C PRO A 20 -3.34 9.60 15.73
N GLU A 21 -4.32 9.49 14.84
CA GLU A 21 -4.88 8.21 14.39
C GLU A 21 -3.76 7.27 13.92
N THR A 22 -3.73 6.06 14.45
CA THR A 22 -2.75 5.04 14.05
C THR A 22 -3.01 4.56 12.62
N LEU A 23 -2.01 3.94 11.97
CA LEU A 23 -2.16 3.42 10.61
C LEU A 23 -3.30 2.39 10.51
N ASP A 24 -3.39 1.49 11.49
CA ASP A 24 -4.41 0.43 11.53
C ASP A 24 -5.82 0.98 11.82
N GLU A 25 -5.97 2.03 12.63
CA GLU A 25 -7.24 2.75 12.80
C GLU A 25 -7.69 3.40 11.50
N ARG A 26 -6.77 4.10 10.83
CA ARG A 26 -7.04 4.75 9.54
C ARG A 26 -7.49 3.74 8.49
N ARG A 27 -6.80 2.60 8.36
CA ARG A 27 -7.23 1.54 7.43
C ARG A 27 -8.59 0.97 7.78
N ARG A 28 -8.88 0.75 9.07
CA ARG A 28 -10.20 0.23 9.49
C ARG A 28 -11.30 1.21 9.12
N ARG A 29 -11.09 2.50 9.33
CA ARG A 29 -12.01 3.57 8.93
C ARG A 29 -12.19 3.61 7.41
N TRP A 30 -11.10 3.54 6.64
CA TRP A 30 -11.17 3.51 5.17
C TRP A 30 -11.89 2.26 4.63
N VAL A 31 -11.65 1.08 5.21
CA VAL A 31 -12.41 -0.14 4.89
C VAL A 31 -13.89 0.06 5.18
N HIS A 32 -14.23 0.69 6.31
CA HIS A 32 -15.61 0.99 6.65
C HIS A 32 -16.26 1.94 5.63
N LEU A 33 -15.59 3.05 5.26
CA LEU A 33 -16.09 3.97 4.23
C LEU A 33 -16.26 3.26 2.88
N LEU A 34 -15.30 2.43 2.49
CA LEU A 34 -15.35 1.66 1.25
C LEU A 34 -16.54 0.69 1.21
N ARG A 35 -16.77 -0.06 2.30
CA ARG A 35 -17.90 -1.02 2.41
C ARG A 35 -19.26 -0.33 2.34
N ASN A 36 -19.38 0.85 2.95
CA ASN A 36 -20.59 1.65 2.94
C ASN A 36 -20.69 2.57 1.71
N GLN A 37 -19.77 2.42 0.75
CA GLN A 37 -19.75 3.17 -0.50
C GLN A 37 -19.65 4.70 -0.33
N HIS A 38 -19.04 5.15 0.78
CA HIS A 38 -18.71 6.54 1.07
C HIS A 38 -17.37 6.92 0.44
N TYR A 39 -17.34 6.95 -0.89
CA TYR A 39 -16.09 7.10 -1.63
C TYR A 39 -15.52 8.51 -1.57
N GLU A 40 -16.34 9.56 -1.54
CA GLU A 40 -15.85 10.94 -1.52
C GLU A 40 -14.94 11.24 -0.31
N PRO A 41 -15.36 11.05 0.95
CA PRO A 41 -14.48 11.29 2.10
C PRO A 41 -13.26 10.36 2.10
N LEU A 42 -13.42 9.11 1.66
CA LEU A 42 -12.30 8.17 1.52
C LEU A 42 -11.25 8.67 0.52
N ILE A 43 -11.69 9.10 -0.67
CA ILE A 43 -10.82 9.58 -1.73
C ILE A 43 -10.14 10.88 -1.29
N PHE A 44 -10.90 11.80 -0.70
CA PHE A 44 -10.37 13.07 -0.24
C PHE A 44 -9.25 12.88 0.78
N ASP A 45 -9.47 12.04 1.80
CA ASP A 45 -8.46 11.74 2.82
C ASP A 45 -7.17 11.20 2.20
N ILE A 46 -7.30 10.22 1.30
CA ILE A 46 -6.14 9.59 0.66
C ILE A 46 -5.39 10.59 -0.21
N LEU A 47 -6.10 11.35 -1.04
CA LEU A 47 -5.45 12.31 -1.95
C LEU A 47 -4.82 13.49 -1.21
N SER A 48 -5.39 13.90 -0.07
CA SER A 48 -4.82 14.94 0.79
C SER A 48 -3.45 14.54 1.34
N ASP A 49 -3.28 13.26 1.67
CA ASP A 49 -2.00 12.72 2.12
C ASP A 49 -1.03 12.46 0.95
N GLU A 50 -1.53 12.01 -0.20
CA GLU A 50 -0.70 11.55 -1.31
C GLU A 50 -0.25 12.66 -2.27
N LEU A 51 -1.15 13.54 -2.73
CA LEU A 51 -0.85 14.54 -3.77
C LEU A 51 0.28 15.53 -3.41
N PRO A 52 0.47 15.97 -2.15
CA PRO A 52 1.59 16.85 -1.79
C PRO A 52 2.97 16.28 -2.14
N LYS A 53 3.12 14.94 -2.22
CA LYS A 53 4.36 14.26 -2.62
C LYS A 53 4.73 14.49 -4.10
N TYR A 54 3.81 15.07 -4.88
CA TYR A 54 3.87 15.17 -6.34
C TYR A 54 3.95 16.60 -6.88
N THR A 55 4.17 17.60 -6.04
CA THR A 55 4.33 19.02 -6.44
C THR A 55 5.38 19.28 -7.53
N THR A 56 6.36 18.38 -7.66
CA THR A 56 7.42 18.45 -8.69
C THR A 56 7.25 17.42 -9.82
N SER A 57 6.13 16.70 -9.85
CA SER A 57 5.88 15.65 -10.84
C SER A 57 5.50 16.24 -12.20
N ARG A 58 5.96 15.58 -13.28
CA ARG A 58 5.48 15.84 -14.65
C ARG A 58 4.43 14.83 -15.12
N ALA A 59 4.17 13.81 -14.30
CA ALA A 59 3.23 12.73 -14.64
C ALA A 59 1.79 13.05 -14.19
N ILE A 60 1.65 13.92 -13.20
CA ILE A 60 0.37 14.30 -12.60
C ILE A 60 0.46 15.76 -12.14
N ASP A 61 -0.62 16.51 -12.30
CA ASP A 61 -0.76 17.85 -11.73
C ASP A 61 -1.52 17.75 -10.39
N PRO A 62 -0.84 17.89 -9.24
CA PRO A 62 -1.50 17.76 -7.93
C PRO A 62 -2.50 18.87 -7.63
N ALA A 63 -2.53 19.97 -8.41
CA ALA A 63 -3.52 21.03 -8.24
C ALA A 63 -4.89 20.67 -8.84
N ASP A 64 -4.94 19.72 -9.79
CA ASP A 64 -6.18 19.27 -10.43
C ASP A 64 -6.91 18.21 -9.58
N LEU A 65 -7.25 18.58 -8.34
CA LEU A 65 -7.89 17.68 -7.38
C LEU A 65 -9.22 17.14 -7.91
N VAL A 66 -10.00 17.97 -8.61
CA VAL A 66 -11.31 17.58 -9.14
C VAL A 66 -11.19 16.41 -10.13
N THR A 67 -10.24 16.50 -11.07
CA THR A 67 -10.02 15.40 -12.02
C THR A 67 -9.54 14.14 -11.30
N HIS A 68 -8.62 14.26 -10.34
CA HIS A 68 -8.12 13.09 -9.59
C HIS A 68 -9.20 12.43 -8.76
N MET A 69 -10.03 13.21 -8.07
CA MET A 69 -11.17 12.67 -7.33
C MET A 69 -12.13 11.92 -8.24
N ARG A 70 -12.43 12.47 -9.42
CA ARG A 70 -13.27 11.80 -10.42
C ARG A 70 -12.67 10.48 -10.89
N GLU A 71 -11.37 10.44 -11.19
CA GLU A 71 -10.73 9.20 -11.63
C GLU A 71 -10.68 8.15 -10.50
N CYS A 72 -10.42 8.56 -9.25
CA CYS A 72 -10.48 7.67 -8.09
C CYS A 72 -11.90 7.12 -7.85
N ALA A 73 -12.93 7.94 -8.04
CA ALA A 73 -14.33 7.50 -7.96
C ALA A 73 -14.62 6.41 -9.01
N LEU A 74 -14.15 6.59 -10.25
CA LEU A 74 -14.29 5.59 -11.31
C LEU A 74 -13.49 4.31 -11.02
N ILE A 75 -12.30 4.44 -10.41
CA ILE A 75 -11.50 3.29 -9.97
C ILE A 75 -12.29 2.47 -8.95
N LEU A 76 -12.85 3.11 -7.91
CA LEU A 76 -13.65 2.40 -6.90
C LEU A 76 -14.96 1.84 -7.44
N ALA A 77 -15.62 2.56 -8.36
CA ALA A 77 -16.85 2.10 -8.99
C ALA A 77 -16.64 0.89 -9.90
N SER A 78 -15.45 0.72 -10.48
CA SER A 78 -15.08 -0.43 -11.33
C SER A 78 -14.25 -1.50 -10.62
N ALA A 79 -13.93 -1.30 -9.34
CA ALA A 79 -13.05 -2.19 -8.59
C ALA A 79 -13.65 -3.62 -8.51
N PRO A 80 -12.83 -4.67 -8.77
CA PRO A 80 -13.23 -6.08 -8.64
C PRO A 80 -13.20 -6.55 -7.18
N ARG A 81 -13.76 -7.73 -6.87
CA ARG A 81 -13.71 -8.29 -5.50
C ARG A 81 -12.28 -8.51 -5.02
N VAL A 82 -11.35 -8.81 -5.92
CA VAL A 82 -9.91 -8.93 -5.63
C VAL A 82 -9.35 -7.63 -5.04
N PHE A 83 -9.80 -6.46 -5.51
CA PHE A 83 -9.41 -5.16 -4.97
C PHE A 83 -9.87 -5.01 -3.52
N PHE A 84 -11.16 -5.25 -3.26
CA PHE A 84 -11.74 -5.13 -1.93
C PHE A 84 -11.07 -6.09 -0.94
N ALA A 85 -10.81 -7.35 -1.36
CA ALA A 85 -10.10 -8.32 -0.53
C ALA A 85 -8.67 -7.85 -0.18
N ALA A 86 -7.98 -7.14 -1.10
CA ALA A 86 -6.68 -6.55 -0.82
C ALA A 86 -6.77 -5.43 0.23
N VAL A 87 -7.72 -4.51 0.07
CA VAL A 87 -7.94 -3.39 1.01
C VAL A 87 -8.32 -3.89 2.41
N GLU A 88 -9.09 -4.97 2.48
CA GLU A 88 -9.50 -5.61 3.74
C GLU A 88 -8.38 -6.42 4.42
N GLY A 89 -7.27 -6.69 3.71
CA GLY A 89 -6.16 -7.51 4.19
C GLY A 89 -6.43 -9.02 4.14
N SER A 90 -7.45 -9.47 3.40
CA SER A 90 -7.90 -10.87 3.34
C SER A 90 -7.59 -11.56 2.00
N LEU A 91 -6.94 -10.88 1.05
CA LEU A 91 -6.77 -11.39 -0.31
C LEU A 91 -6.03 -12.73 -0.37
N VAL A 92 -4.88 -12.87 0.32
CA VAL A 92 -4.09 -14.10 0.24
C VAL A 92 -4.88 -15.30 0.75
N SER A 93 -5.47 -15.19 1.95
CA SER A 93 -6.24 -16.27 2.55
C SER A 93 -7.50 -16.58 1.73
N ARG A 94 -8.26 -15.57 1.29
CA ARG A 94 -9.45 -15.80 0.44
C ARG A 94 -9.11 -16.48 -0.87
N MET A 95 -7.97 -16.16 -1.48
CA MET A 95 -7.53 -16.82 -2.71
C MET A 95 -7.25 -18.32 -2.56
N ILE A 96 -7.18 -18.85 -1.32
CA ILE A 96 -7.04 -20.29 -1.06
C ILE A 96 -8.40 -21.01 -1.19
N PHE A 97 -9.50 -20.39 -0.74
CA PHE A 97 -10.79 -21.08 -0.58
C PHE A 97 -12.01 -20.45 -1.27
N ASP A 98 -11.97 -19.17 -1.65
CA ASP A 98 -13.08 -18.46 -2.32
C ASP A 98 -13.03 -18.72 -3.83
N THR A 99 -13.77 -19.75 -4.28
CA THR A 99 -13.80 -20.18 -5.69
C THR A 99 -14.32 -19.11 -6.65
N GLU A 100 -15.23 -18.25 -6.19
CA GLU A 100 -15.77 -17.16 -7.00
C GLU A 100 -14.70 -16.07 -7.20
N LEU A 101 -13.97 -15.72 -6.13
CA LEU A 101 -12.86 -14.79 -6.21
C LEU A 101 -11.74 -15.33 -7.12
N GLN A 102 -11.44 -16.63 -7.04
CA GLN A 102 -10.49 -17.29 -7.94
C GLN A 102 -10.91 -17.20 -9.40
N ALA A 103 -12.20 -17.44 -9.71
CA ALA A 103 -12.74 -17.35 -11.06
C ALA A 103 -12.69 -15.91 -11.62
N GLU A 104 -13.08 -14.91 -10.81
CA GLU A 104 -12.95 -13.49 -11.16
C GLU A 104 -11.48 -13.13 -11.42
N TYR A 105 -10.59 -13.55 -10.53
CA TYR A 105 -9.16 -13.29 -10.66
C TYR A 105 -8.57 -13.90 -11.93
N ALA A 106 -8.96 -15.13 -12.30
CA ALA A 106 -8.52 -15.76 -13.54
C ALA A 106 -8.90 -14.91 -14.77
N SER A 107 -10.11 -14.34 -14.79
CA SER A 107 -10.54 -13.41 -15.85
C SER A 107 -9.71 -12.12 -15.86
N ILE A 108 -9.38 -11.57 -14.69
CA ILE A 108 -8.52 -10.38 -14.57
C ILE A 108 -7.12 -10.67 -15.11
N GLN A 109 -6.55 -11.83 -14.75
CA GLN A 109 -5.23 -12.24 -15.21
C GLN A 109 -5.15 -12.30 -16.73
N GLN A 110 -6.15 -12.90 -17.40
CA GLN A 110 -6.17 -12.96 -18.87
C GLN A 110 -6.15 -11.57 -19.51
N ARG A 111 -6.96 -10.64 -19.00
CA ARG A 111 -7.01 -9.25 -19.52
C ARG A 111 -5.72 -8.48 -19.28
N ALA A 112 -5.08 -8.68 -18.13
CA ALA A 112 -3.83 -8.02 -17.75
C ALA A 112 -2.60 -8.42 -18.60
N HIS A 113 -2.79 -9.34 -19.57
CA HIS A 113 -1.77 -9.59 -20.59
C HIS A 113 -1.57 -8.38 -21.51
N TYR A 114 -2.64 -7.63 -21.77
CA TYR A 114 -2.67 -6.56 -22.77
C TYR A 114 -3.17 -5.23 -22.19
N GLN A 115 -3.99 -5.28 -21.15
CA GLN A 115 -4.52 -4.10 -20.46
C GLN A 115 -3.57 -3.66 -19.34
N PRO A 116 -3.24 -2.36 -19.24
CA PRO A 116 -2.48 -1.84 -18.12
C PRO A 116 -3.18 -2.10 -16.78
N SER A 117 -2.40 -2.31 -15.74
CA SER A 117 -2.92 -2.80 -14.46
C SER A 117 -2.09 -2.36 -13.27
N ILE A 118 -2.75 -2.35 -12.11
CA ILE A 118 -2.12 -2.21 -10.81
C ILE A 118 -1.99 -3.59 -10.20
N TYR A 119 -0.78 -3.92 -9.75
CA TYR A 119 -0.47 -5.16 -9.06
C TYR A 119 -0.05 -4.86 -7.62
N ILE A 120 -0.15 -5.88 -6.77
CA ILE A 120 0.26 -5.88 -5.38
C ILE A 120 1.15 -7.09 -5.09
N HIS A 121 2.10 -6.92 -4.18
CA HIS A 121 2.77 -8.00 -3.46
C HIS A 121 2.39 -7.91 -1.99
N LEU A 122 2.05 -9.04 -1.37
CA LEU A 122 1.64 -9.17 0.03
C LEU A 122 2.56 -10.16 0.73
N LEU A 123 3.22 -9.74 1.80
CA LEU A 123 4.05 -10.62 2.62
C LEU A 123 3.16 -11.48 3.53
N ALA A 124 3.06 -12.77 3.26
CA ALA A 124 2.26 -13.71 4.02
C ALA A 124 2.86 -15.13 3.99
N ASP A 125 2.39 -16.01 4.86
CA ASP A 125 2.66 -17.44 4.82
C ASP A 125 1.73 -18.15 3.81
N ASP A 126 1.91 -19.46 3.68
CA ASP A 126 1.13 -20.33 2.80
C ASP A 126 -0.36 -20.42 3.15
N GLN A 127 -0.74 -20.04 4.38
CA GLN A 127 -2.13 -19.94 4.84
C GLN A 127 -2.70 -18.53 4.69
N GLY A 128 -1.91 -17.58 4.20
CA GLY A 128 -2.29 -16.19 4.00
C GLY A 128 -2.25 -15.34 5.27
N ASN A 129 -1.56 -15.79 6.33
CA ASN A 129 -1.30 -14.98 7.51
C ASN A 129 -0.09 -14.09 7.27
N ALA A 130 -0.23 -12.80 7.56
CA ALA A 130 0.91 -11.90 7.63
C ALA A 130 1.79 -12.21 8.85
N PRO A 131 3.05 -11.73 8.88
CA PRO A 131 3.84 -11.75 10.10
C PRO A 131 3.10 -11.09 11.26
N THR A 132 3.26 -11.62 12.46
CA THR A 132 2.86 -10.92 13.68
C THR A 132 3.78 -9.69 13.91
N PRO A 133 3.36 -8.67 14.69
CA PRO A 133 4.24 -7.56 15.05
C PRO A 133 5.60 -8.01 15.60
N ASN A 134 5.63 -9.00 16.49
CA ASN A 134 6.89 -9.53 17.03
C ASN A 134 7.79 -10.16 15.95
N GLN A 135 7.21 -10.96 15.05
CA GLN A 135 7.98 -11.53 13.94
C GLN A 135 8.46 -10.45 12.97
N TYR A 136 7.68 -9.39 12.78
CA TYR A 136 8.06 -8.31 11.89
C TYR A 136 9.21 -7.47 12.46
N LEU A 137 9.27 -7.33 13.79
CA LEU A 137 10.44 -6.75 14.50
C LEU A 137 11.69 -7.62 14.34
N ILE A 138 11.58 -8.96 14.38
CA ILE A 138 12.71 -9.86 14.10
C ILE A 138 13.21 -9.69 12.66
N ILE A 139 12.29 -9.60 11.69
CA ILE A 139 12.64 -9.33 10.28
C ILE A 139 13.37 -7.99 10.16
N ARG A 140 12.87 -6.94 10.82
CA ARG A 140 13.52 -5.61 10.87
C ARG A 140 14.94 -5.70 11.42
N ASP A 141 15.14 -6.42 12.52
CA ASP A 141 16.45 -6.51 13.17
C ASP A 141 17.46 -7.20 12.26
N MET A 142 17.05 -8.26 11.55
CA MET A 142 17.88 -8.91 10.55
C MET A 142 18.20 -8.00 9.34
N VAL A 143 17.24 -7.16 8.90
CA VAL A 143 17.51 -6.14 7.87
C VAL A 143 18.49 -5.10 8.38
N HIS A 144 18.40 -4.69 9.65
CA HIS A 144 19.35 -3.77 10.27
C HIS A 144 20.76 -4.38 10.36
N ASP A 145 20.88 -5.66 10.72
CA ASP A 145 22.14 -6.39 10.73
C ASP A 145 22.74 -6.49 9.32
N TYR A 146 21.90 -6.74 8.30
CA TYR A 146 22.33 -6.76 6.90
C TYR A 146 22.95 -5.42 6.44
N LEU A 147 22.41 -4.30 6.95
CA LEU A 147 22.93 -2.96 6.68
C LEU A 147 24.27 -2.69 7.37
N SER A 148 24.60 -3.39 8.45
CA SER A 148 25.81 -3.15 9.23
C SER A 148 27.10 -3.39 8.42
N GLU A 149 28.15 -2.68 8.83
CA GLU A 149 29.51 -2.89 8.34
C GLU A 149 30.25 -3.84 9.29
N GLY A 150 31.01 -4.79 8.75
CA GLY A 150 31.83 -5.73 9.53
C GLY A 150 31.18 -7.08 9.86
N GLN A 151 29.85 -7.17 9.98
CA GLN A 151 29.15 -8.46 10.09
C GLN A 151 28.77 -8.96 8.70
N TYR A 152 29.25 -10.15 8.31
CA TYR A 152 29.07 -10.65 6.95
C TYR A 152 28.39 -12.01 6.88
N GLU A 153 28.29 -12.80 7.97
CA GLU A 153 27.72 -14.15 7.88
C GLU A 153 26.25 -14.14 7.47
N HIS A 154 25.42 -13.34 8.16
CA HIS A 154 24.00 -13.17 7.80
C HIS A 154 23.85 -12.59 6.40
N ALA A 155 24.60 -11.54 6.08
CA ALA A 155 24.54 -10.91 4.77
C ALA A 155 24.93 -11.85 3.62
N TYR A 156 26.00 -12.63 3.80
CA TYR A 156 26.42 -13.64 2.84
C TYR A 156 25.34 -14.71 2.65
N THR A 157 24.72 -15.18 3.73
CA THR A 157 23.66 -16.19 3.66
C THR A 157 22.45 -15.64 2.91
N ILE A 158 21.98 -14.45 3.29
CA ILE A 158 20.84 -13.77 2.67
C ILE A 158 21.10 -13.50 1.18
N ASP A 159 22.27 -12.96 0.82
CA ASP A 159 22.62 -12.64 -0.57
C ASP A 159 22.66 -13.87 -1.49
N ASN A 160 22.75 -15.08 -0.92
CA ASN A 160 22.85 -16.34 -1.64
C ASN A 160 21.58 -17.20 -1.61
N ILE A 161 20.47 -16.70 -1.05
CA ILE A 161 19.17 -17.40 -1.09
C ILE A 161 18.63 -17.42 -2.51
N THR A 162 18.51 -16.24 -3.12
CA THR A 162 18.04 -16.10 -4.49
C THR A 162 19.21 -15.74 -5.41
N PRO A 163 19.35 -16.34 -6.60
CA PRO A 163 20.37 -15.93 -7.57
C PRO A 163 20.29 -14.43 -7.95
N PRO A 164 21.39 -13.81 -8.40
CA PRO A 164 22.75 -14.36 -8.50
C PRO A 164 23.45 -14.45 -7.13
N THR A 165 24.27 -15.48 -6.98
CA THR A 165 25.07 -15.76 -5.77
C THR A 165 26.23 -14.77 -5.62
N VAL A 166 26.55 -14.38 -4.39
CA VAL A 166 27.67 -13.50 -4.06
C VAL A 166 28.80 -14.33 -3.44
N PRO A 167 30.04 -14.29 -3.97
CA PRO A 167 31.18 -14.98 -3.37
C PRO A 167 31.48 -14.50 -1.95
N LEU A 168 31.93 -15.42 -1.07
CA LEU A 168 32.24 -15.10 0.33
C LEU A 168 33.24 -13.94 0.46
N LYS A 169 34.30 -13.96 -0.36
CA LYS A 169 35.33 -12.89 -0.39
C LYS A 169 34.72 -11.51 -0.63
N ALA A 170 33.73 -11.40 -1.52
CA ALA A 170 33.06 -10.13 -1.80
C ALA A 170 32.21 -9.67 -0.61
N SER A 171 31.51 -10.60 0.04
CA SER A 171 30.70 -10.29 1.23
C SER A 171 31.54 -9.83 2.41
N VAL A 172 32.70 -10.46 2.63
CA VAL A 172 33.72 -10.06 3.63
C VAL A 172 34.24 -8.65 3.34
N GLN A 173 34.37 -8.28 2.06
CA GLN A 173 34.76 -6.93 1.63
C GLN A 173 33.60 -5.91 1.70
N GLY A 174 32.46 -6.29 2.28
CA GLY A 174 31.31 -5.40 2.48
C GLY A 174 30.34 -5.32 1.30
N HIS A 175 30.50 -6.16 0.27
CA HIS A 175 29.48 -6.27 -0.78
C HIS A 175 28.15 -6.72 -0.19
N ARG A 176 27.06 -6.14 -0.70
CA ARG A 176 25.68 -6.47 -0.35
C ARG A 176 24.84 -6.44 -1.62
N LYS A 177 24.33 -7.61 -2.05
CA LYS A 177 23.54 -7.77 -3.30
C LYS A 177 22.43 -6.72 -3.40
N TYR A 178 21.70 -6.52 -2.31
CA TYR A 178 20.54 -5.63 -2.28
C TYR A 178 20.90 -4.15 -2.14
N LEU A 179 22.13 -3.80 -1.77
CA LEU A 179 22.61 -2.41 -1.75
C LEU A 179 23.34 -2.04 -3.05
N HIS A 180 23.79 -3.02 -3.82
CA HIS A 180 24.59 -2.82 -5.02
C HIS A 180 23.80 -2.24 -6.20
N THR A 181 24.37 -1.23 -6.85
CA THR A 181 23.93 -0.67 -8.14
C THR A 181 25.09 -0.71 -9.13
N PRO A 182 24.84 -0.57 -10.46
CA PRO A 182 25.94 -0.52 -11.43
C PRO A 182 26.98 0.57 -11.15
N SER A 183 26.59 1.64 -10.43
CA SER A 183 27.45 2.77 -10.09
C SER A 183 28.06 2.73 -8.69
N THR A 184 27.54 1.91 -7.77
CA THR A 184 27.96 1.93 -6.37
C THR A 184 27.86 0.54 -5.74
N SER A 185 28.88 0.11 -5.00
CA SER A 185 28.85 -1.17 -4.29
C SER A 185 27.80 -1.20 -3.17
N ARG A 186 27.62 -0.07 -2.49
CA ARG A 186 26.60 0.16 -1.47
C ARG A 186 25.92 1.49 -1.75
N SER A 187 24.69 1.46 -2.26
CA SER A 187 23.95 2.66 -2.64
C SER A 187 23.42 3.40 -1.41
N PRO A 188 23.81 4.68 -1.18
CA PRO A 188 23.28 5.48 -0.08
C PRO A 188 21.76 5.61 -0.11
N LYS A 189 21.18 5.69 -1.32
CA LYS A 189 19.73 5.77 -1.51
C LYS A 189 19.01 4.51 -1.04
N ARG A 190 19.57 3.33 -1.30
CA ARG A 190 18.99 2.05 -0.85
C ARG A 190 19.14 1.88 0.66
N ILE A 191 20.28 2.25 1.22
CA ILE A 191 20.51 2.27 2.68
C ILE A 191 19.46 3.16 3.35
N ALA A 192 19.31 4.40 2.89
CA ALA A 192 18.33 5.33 3.45
C ALA A 192 16.89 4.80 3.35
N ALA A 193 16.54 4.13 2.25
CA ALA A 193 15.22 3.54 2.10
C ALA A 193 14.97 2.36 3.06
N LEU A 194 15.98 1.51 3.28
CA LEU A 194 15.89 0.41 4.25
C LEU A 194 15.89 0.91 5.71
N GLN A 195 16.60 2.00 6.01
CA GLN A 195 16.50 2.65 7.31
C GLN A 195 15.08 3.20 7.57
N ARG A 196 14.47 3.85 6.56
CA ARG A 196 13.06 4.28 6.65
C ARG A 196 12.11 3.11 6.85
N LEU A 197 12.34 1.99 6.14
CA LEU A 197 11.60 0.74 6.38
C LEU A 197 11.73 0.32 7.84
N CYS A 198 12.93 0.21 8.38
CA CYS A 198 13.12 -0.26 9.75
C CYS A 198 12.42 0.65 10.78
N SER A 199 12.46 1.97 10.56
CA SER A 199 11.70 2.93 11.36
C SER A 199 10.19 2.75 11.21
N GLY A 200 9.69 2.53 10.00
CA GLY A 200 8.27 2.30 9.73
C GLY A 200 7.74 1.00 10.33
N ILE A 201 8.52 -0.08 10.28
CA ILE A 201 8.20 -1.34 10.97
C ILE A 201 8.09 -1.10 12.47
N THR A 202 9.07 -0.38 13.04
CA THR A 202 9.08 -0.06 14.47
C THR A 202 7.83 0.73 14.84
N LEU A 203 7.55 1.83 14.12
CA LEU A 203 6.39 2.68 14.34
C LEU A 203 5.10 1.85 14.32
N ARG A 204 4.91 1.05 13.26
CA ARG A 204 3.72 0.20 13.08
C ARG A 204 3.53 -0.76 14.24
N CYS A 205 4.59 -1.47 14.66
CA CYS A 205 4.51 -2.43 15.75
C CYS A 205 4.27 -1.75 17.10
N THR A 206 4.87 -0.57 17.33
CA THR A 206 4.64 0.20 18.58
C THR A 206 3.25 0.79 18.67
N GLN A 207 2.63 1.13 17.54
CA GLN A 207 1.24 1.60 17.48
C GLN A 207 0.24 0.44 17.62
N THR A 208 0.67 -0.80 17.39
CA THR A 208 -0.19 -1.98 17.54
C THR A 208 -0.41 -2.26 19.03
N PRO A 209 -1.66 -2.44 19.50
CA PRO A 209 -1.94 -2.80 20.88
C PRO A 209 -1.17 -4.06 21.34
N PRO A 210 -0.58 -4.08 22.55
CA PRO A 210 0.27 -5.19 23.01
C PRO A 210 -0.38 -6.57 22.95
N HIS A 211 -1.69 -6.67 23.18
CA HIS A 211 -2.43 -7.94 23.11
C HIS A 211 -2.52 -8.53 21.69
N LEU A 212 -2.21 -7.73 20.65
CA LEU A 212 -2.17 -8.15 19.25
C LEU A 212 -0.75 -8.44 18.74
N HIS A 213 0.29 -8.32 19.58
CA HIS A 213 1.69 -8.48 19.13
C HIS A 213 2.06 -9.89 18.65
N ASN A 214 1.24 -10.88 19.01
CA ASN A 214 1.38 -12.27 18.57
C ASN A 214 0.23 -12.71 17.63
N ALA A 215 -0.64 -11.79 17.22
CA ALA A 215 -1.63 -12.04 16.20
C ALA A 215 -1.09 -11.58 14.83
N PRO A 216 -1.38 -12.28 13.72
CA PRO A 216 -1.01 -11.84 12.39
C PRO A 216 -1.45 -10.38 12.15
N LEU A 217 -0.59 -9.59 11.52
CA LEU A 217 -0.98 -8.24 11.10
C LEU A 217 -2.22 -8.33 10.20
N ARG A 218 -3.28 -7.60 10.55
CA ARG A 218 -4.53 -7.61 9.78
C ARG A 218 -4.32 -7.20 8.33
N TYR A 219 -3.40 -6.27 8.10
CA TYR A 219 -3.05 -5.78 6.78
C TYR A 219 -1.62 -6.19 6.44
N PRO A 220 -1.39 -7.16 5.54
CA PRO A 220 -0.03 -7.60 5.23
C PRO A 220 0.86 -6.44 4.75
N PRO A 221 2.15 -6.38 5.16
CA PRO A 221 3.15 -5.53 4.51
C PRO A 221 3.12 -5.75 3.00
N SER A 222 3.15 -4.66 2.22
CA SER A 222 2.89 -4.75 0.78
C SER A 222 3.71 -3.81 -0.07
N GLU A 223 3.80 -4.16 -1.35
CA GLU A 223 4.31 -3.34 -2.45
C GLU A 223 3.19 -3.17 -3.48
N ILE A 224 3.05 -1.98 -4.04
CA ILE A 224 2.09 -1.69 -5.12
C ILE A 224 2.85 -1.13 -6.31
N GLY A 225 2.49 -1.59 -7.50
CA GLY A 225 3.06 -1.03 -8.72
C GLY A 225 2.14 -1.08 -9.92
N TYR A 226 2.49 -0.28 -10.92
CA TYR A 226 1.86 -0.25 -12.24
C TYR A 226 2.62 -1.07 -13.28
N ALA A 227 1.90 -1.77 -14.16
CA ALA A 227 2.48 -2.40 -15.35
C ALA A 227 1.52 -2.39 -16.55
N LEU A 228 2.07 -2.16 -17.75
CA LEU A 228 1.36 -2.41 -19.02
C LEU A 228 1.12 -3.92 -19.24
N HIS A 229 2.10 -4.75 -18.89
CA HIS A 229 2.04 -6.20 -19.03
C HIS A 229 2.30 -6.84 -17.66
N ALA A 230 1.30 -6.87 -16.80
CA ALA A 230 1.48 -7.32 -15.42
C ALA A 230 2.01 -8.76 -15.33
N HIS A 231 1.55 -9.69 -16.17
CA HIS A 231 2.07 -11.07 -16.17
C HIS A 231 3.60 -11.14 -16.29
N ARG A 232 4.22 -10.34 -17.18
CA ARG A 232 5.69 -10.28 -17.33
C ARG A 232 6.34 -9.64 -16.12
N ARG A 233 5.75 -8.54 -15.63
CA ARG A 233 6.27 -7.80 -14.48
C ARG A 233 6.27 -8.67 -13.22
N LEU A 234 5.18 -9.39 -13.02
CA LEU A 234 4.99 -10.36 -11.94
C LEU A 234 5.95 -11.55 -12.05
N ALA A 235 6.23 -12.06 -13.25
CA ALA A 235 7.27 -13.07 -13.44
C ALA A 235 8.69 -12.54 -13.13
N GLN A 236 8.97 -11.28 -13.47
CA GLN A 236 10.22 -10.62 -13.14
C GLN A 236 10.41 -10.45 -11.63
N HIS A 237 9.34 -10.07 -10.91
CA HIS A 237 9.35 -9.99 -9.45
C HIS A 237 9.66 -11.34 -8.80
N ARG A 238 8.95 -12.43 -9.18
CA ARG A 238 9.27 -13.80 -8.69
C ARG A 238 10.72 -14.20 -8.92
N ALA A 239 11.28 -13.81 -10.07
CA ALA A 239 12.67 -14.11 -10.41
C ALA A 239 13.69 -13.14 -9.80
N HIS A 240 13.24 -12.16 -9.00
CA HIS A 240 14.04 -11.08 -8.44
C HIS A 240 14.79 -10.22 -9.49
N ARG A 241 14.27 -10.15 -10.73
CA ARG A 241 14.91 -9.44 -11.84
C ARG A 241 14.29 -8.06 -12.02
N SER A 242 15.11 -7.01 -11.98
CA SER A 242 14.64 -5.62 -12.10
C SER A 242 13.49 -5.29 -11.15
N SER A 243 13.49 -5.91 -9.96
CA SER A 243 12.45 -5.83 -8.93
C SER A 243 12.79 -4.77 -7.88
N ASN A 244 11.86 -4.53 -6.96
CA ASN A 244 12.08 -3.72 -5.78
C ASN A 244 13.08 -4.41 -4.84
N SER A 245 14.25 -3.80 -4.63
CA SER A 245 15.32 -4.39 -3.82
C SER A 245 14.96 -4.54 -2.34
N ILE A 246 14.03 -3.72 -1.82
CA ILE A 246 13.59 -3.77 -0.42
C ILE A 246 12.72 -4.99 -0.19
N MET A 247 11.69 -5.16 -1.02
CA MET A 247 10.79 -6.30 -1.00
C MET A 247 11.56 -7.61 -1.12
N ASN A 248 12.48 -7.68 -2.07
CA ASN A 248 13.31 -8.88 -2.29
C ASN A 248 14.24 -9.18 -1.11
N LEU A 249 14.87 -8.16 -0.52
CA LEU A 249 15.71 -8.36 0.68
C LEU A 249 14.87 -8.92 1.83
N VAL A 250 13.67 -8.37 2.06
CA VAL A 250 12.77 -8.83 3.13
C VAL A 250 12.34 -10.29 2.90
N GLU A 251 12.02 -10.69 1.67
CA GLU A 251 11.66 -12.08 1.34
C GLU A 251 12.83 -13.05 1.57
N ASP A 252 14.05 -12.70 1.11
CA ASP A 252 15.24 -13.51 1.37
C ASP A 252 15.57 -13.53 2.87
N THR A 253 15.39 -12.42 3.60
CA THR A 253 15.51 -12.39 5.06
C THR A 253 14.53 -13.34 5.73
N CYS A 254 13.25 -13.36 5.32
CA CYS A 254 12.26 -14.29 5.86
C CYS A 254 12.66 -15.75 5.61
N THR A 255 13.17 -16.05 4.42
CA THR A 255 13.68 -17.38 4.07
C THR A 255 14.89 -17.78 4.92
N HIS A 256 15.83 -16.86 5.17
CA HIS A 256 16.95 -17.10 6.07
C HIS A 256 16.47 -17.43 7.49
N LEU A 257 15.59 -16.59 8.04
CA LEU A 257 15.06 -16.76 9.40
C LEU A 257 14.28 -18.06 9.57
N PHE A 258 13.53 -18.48 8.55
CA PHE A 258 12.84 -19.77 8.54
C PHE A 258 13.83 -20.95 8.53
N HIS A 259 14.83 -20.95 7.64
CA HIS A 259 15.85 -22.00 7.59
C HIS A 259 16.70 -22.07 8.88
N ALA A 260 16.91 -20.93 9.55
CA ALA A 260 17.60 -20.85 10.83
C ALA A 260 16.72 -21.24 12.04
N ASN A 261 15.45 -21.61 11.82
CA ASN A 261 14.46 -21.90 12.85
C ASN A 261 14.20 -20.73 13.83
N LEU A 262 14.41 -19.49 13.38
CA LEU A 262 14.08 -18.27 14.13
C LEU A 262 12.64 -17.83 13.90
N LEU A 263 12.04 -18.26 12.78
CA LEU A 263 10.61 -18.14 12.51
C LEU A 263 10.04 -19.54 12.23
N THR A 264 8.84 -19.81 12.73
CA THR A 264 8.14 -21.08 12.50
C THR A 264 7.39 -21.10 11.17
N GLN A 265 6.99 -19.93 10.65
CA GLN A 265 6.36 -19.79 9.34
C GLN A 265 7.36 -19.27 8.31
N HIS A 266 7.19 -19.70 7.06
CA HIS A 266 7.91 -19.16 5.92
C HIS A 266 7.07 -18.08 5.24
N PHE A 267 7.46 -16.82 5.41
CA PHE A 267 6.78 -15.70 4.76
C PHE A 267 7.38 -15.42 3.38
N THR A 268 6.54 -15.32 2.36
CA THR A 268 6.91 -15.01 0.96
C THR A 268 6.01 -13.94 0.37
N MET A 269 6.37 -13.40 -0.80
CA MET A 269 5.59 -12.38 -1.50
C MET A 269 4.52 -13.03 -2.38
N HIS A 270 3.27 -12.93 -1.95
CA HIS A 270 2.11 -13.33 -2.74
C HIS A 270 1.68 -12.19 -3.66
N GLN A 271 1.59 -12.46 -4.96
CA GLN A 271 1.42 -11.42 -5.97
C GLN A 271 0.10 -11.49 -6.72
N PHE A 272 -0.58 -10.36 -6.84
CA PHE A 272 -1.89 -10.27 -7.49
C PHE A 272 -2.03 -9.04 -8.37
N ILE A 273 -2.87 -9.14 -9.40
CA ILE A 273 -3.40 -7.97 -10.11
C ILE A 273 -4.70 -7.56 -9.43
N ILE A 274 -4.76 -6.33 -8.92
CA ILE A 274 -5.90 -5.85 -8.14
C ILE A 274 -6.79 -4.87 -8.92
N TYR A 275 -6.28 -4.28 -10.00
CA TYR A 275 -7.06 -3.33 -10.80
C TYR A 275 -6.60 -3.29 -12.26
N LEU A 276 -7.55 -3.19 -13.18
CA LEU A 276 -7.31 -3.02 -14.61
C LEU A 276 -7.59 -1.57 -15.00
N VAL A 277 -6.53 -0.85 -15.38
CA VAL A 277 -6.62 0.56 -15.78
C VAL A 277 -7.31 0.63 -17.14
N PHE A 278 -8.37 1.41 -17.25
CA PHE A 278 -9.17 1.49 -18.49
C PHE A 278 -9.20 2.89 -19.11
N ARG A 279 -8.62 3.91 -18.46
CA ARG A 279 -8.45 5.24 -19.04
C ARG A 279 -6.98 5.71 -18.95
N PRO A 280 -6.49 6.49 -19.92
CA PRO A 280 -5.14 7.03 -19.86
C PRO A 280 -4.87 7.87 -18.60
N SER A 281 -5.85 8.69 -18.20
CA SER A 281 -5.79 9.56 -17.01
C SER A 281 -5.61 8.76 -15.71
N GLN A 282 -6.08 7.51 -15.67
CA GLN A 282 -5.97 6.64 -14.50
C GLN A 282 -4.57 6.09 -14.28
N ALA A 283 -3.69 6.07 -15.29
CA ALA A 283 -2.43 5.32 -15.18
C ALA A 283 -1.58 5.75 -13.97
N ALA A 284 -1.36 7.06 -13.80
CA ALA A 284 -0.61 7.60 -12.66
C ALA A 284 -1.43 7.56 -11.36
N ILE A 285 -2.66 8.11 -11.40
CA ILE A 285 -3.47 8.29 -10.20
C ILE A 285 -3.92 6.96 -9.58
N ALA A 286 -4.12 5.90 -10.37
CA ALA A 286 -4.46 4.58 -9.83
C ALA A 286 -3.32 4.01 -8.98
N GLU A 287 -2.07 4.12 -9.42
CA GLU A 287 -0.92 3.65 -8.63
C GLU A 287 -0.76 4.47 -7.34
N ILE A 288 -0.94 5.80 -7.42
CA ILE A 288 -0.88 6.71 -6.27
C ILE A 288 -1.99 6.39 -5.27
N PHE A 289 -3.23 6.36 -5.73
CA PHE A 289 -4.41 6.12 -4.91
C PHE A 289 -4.36 4.74 -4.24
N CYS A 290 -4.02 3.69 -4.99
CA CYS A 290 -3.89 2.34 -4.42
C CYS A 290 -2.75 2.28 -3.38
N SER A 291 -1.61 2.94 -3.65
CA SER A 291 -0.48 2.96 -2.71
C SER A 291 -0.84 3.63 -1.38
N GLY A 292 -1.60 4.74 -1.45
CA GLY A 292 -2.14 5.44 -0.28
C GLY A 292 -3.18 4.60 0.47
N LEU A 293 -4.21 4.12 -0.23
CA LEU A 293 -5.30 3.30 0.33
C LEU A 293 -4.78 2.04 1.06
N LEU A 294 -3.78 1.37 0.47
CA LEU A 294 -3.16 0.16 1.02
C LEU A 294 -1.95 0.47 1.92
N GLN A 295 -1.67 1.75 2.18
CA GLN A 295 -0.57 2.25 3.02
C GLN A 295 0.73 1.44 2.85
N CYS A 296 1.17 1.24 1.60
CA CYS A 296 2.27 0.34 1.27
C CYS A 296 3.66 1.02 1.35
N TRP A 297 3.75 2.20 1.95
CA TRP A 297 4.98 2.99 2.06
C TRP A 297 5.94 2.43 3.10
N VAL A 298 7.25 2.55 2.86
CA VAL A 298 8.27 2.10 3.83
C VAL A 298 8.14 2.80 5.18
N GLU A 299 7.68 4.04 5.21
CA GLU A 299 7.41 4.83 6.42
C GLU A 299 6.32 4.21 7.31
N GLY A 300 5.45 3.36 6.75
CA GLY A 300 4.43 2.59 7.48
C GLY A 300 4.74 1.09 7.58
N GLY A 301 5.96 0.65 7.26
CA GLY A 301 6.30 -0.76 7.21
C GLY A 301 5.70 -1.50 6.01
N GLY A 302 5.53 -0.82 4.87
CA GLY A 302 5.35 -1.43 3.55
C GLY A 302 6.66 -1.42 2.75
N PHE A 303 6.60 -1.63 1.44
CA PHE A 303 7.81 -1.79 0.60
C PHE A 303 7.96 -0.73 -0.50
N ASN A 304 7.00 0.17 -0.68
CA ASN A 304 7.12 1.29 -1.62
C ASN A 304 8.02 2.38 -1.01
N ALA A 305 9.24 2.53 -1.55
CA ALA A 305 10.17 3.58 -1.14
C ALA A 305 10.26 4.75 -2.14
N TRP A 306 9.67 4.58 -3.33
CA TRP A 306 9.70 5.54 -4.41
C TRP A 306 8.28 6.02 -4.71
N PRO A 307 8.06 7.31 -4.98
CA PRO A 307 6.73 7.83 -5.27
C PRO A 307 6.07 7.09 -6.44
N ALA A 308 4.86 6.58 -6.20
CA ALA A 308 3.97 5.96 -7.17
C ALA A 308 3.61 6.91 -8.32
N GLY A 309 3.15 6.42 -9.46
CA GLY A 309 2.70 7.22 -10.60
C GLY A 309 3.83 7.80 -11.45
N ARG A 310 5.10 7.63 -11.07
CA ARG A 310 6.25 8.10 -11.86
C ARG A 310 6.67 7.13 -12.98
N SER A 311 6.41 5.83 -12.80
CA SER A 311 6.86 4.76 -13.71
C SER A 311 5.79 4.32 -14.72
N VAL A 312 4.87 5.22 -15.07
CA VAL A 312 3.70 4.91 -15.91
C VAL A 312 3.88 5.24 -17.39
N ALA A 313 5.08 5.63 -17.81
CA ALA A 313 5.36 6.08 -19.18
C ALA A 313 4.97 5.06 -20.27
N SER A 314 4.91 3.77 -19.94
CA SER A 314 4.45 2.72 -20.85
C SER A 314 2.96 2.82 -21.20
N SER A 315 2.14 3.53 -20.43
CA SER A 315 0.74 3.81 -20.76
C SER A 315 0.59 4.55 -22.10
N ARG A 316 1.59 5.37 -22.46
CA ARG A 316 1.64 6.11 -23.73
C ARG A 316 1.80 5.22 -24.97
N ARG A 317 2.10 3.93 -24.77
CA ARG A 317 2.22 2.94 -25.85
C ARG A 317 0.88 2.29 -26.19
N VAL A 318 -0.15 2.51 -25.37
CA VAL A 318 -1.50 2.00 -25.62
C VAL A 318 -2.21 2.99 -26.55
N SER A 319 -2.74 2.47 -27.66
CA SER A 319 -3.45 3.27 -28.65
C SER A 319 -4.79 3.77 -28.13
N GLY A 320 -5.31 4.85 -28.72
CA GLY A 320 -6.64 5.37 -28.38
C GLY A 320 -7.77 4.36 -28.63
N GLU A 321 -7.62 3.48 -29.62
CA GLU A 321 -8.58 2.40 -29.87
C GLU A 321 -8.58 1.36 -28.76
N GLN A 322 -7.40 0.93 -28.31
CA GLN A 322 -7.29 0.02 -27.16
C GLN A 322 -7.91 0.63 -25.90
N TRP A 323 -7.64 1.91 -25.62
CA TRP A 323 -8.26 2.59 -24.48
C TRP A 323 -9.78 2.62 -24.56
N ARG A 324 -10.35 2.94 -25.73
CA ARG A 324 -11.81 2.88 -25.93
C ARG A 324 -12.36 1.48 -25.69
N GLY A 325 -11.67 0.45 -26.16
CA GLY A 325 -12.05 -0.94 -25.90
C GLY A 325 -12.03 -1.29 -24.41
N TYR A 326 -10.99 -0.85 -23.69
CA TYR A 326 -10.90 -1.08 -22.24
C TYR A 326 -12.00 -0.35 -21.46
N GLU A 327 -12.34 0.89 -21.84
CA GLU A 327 -13.42 1.64 -21.21
C GLU A 327 -14.79 1.03 -21.50
N ALA A 328 -15.05 0.57 -22.73
CA ALA A 328 -16.29 -0.11 -23.09
C ALA A 328 -16.50 -1.37 -22.24
N VAL A 329 -15.47 -2.21 -22.12
CA VAL A 329 -15.54 -3.42 -21.27
C VAL A 329 -15.77 -3.07 -19.80
N ALA A 330 -15.15 -2.00 -19.29
CA ALA A 330 -15.37 -1.56 -17.91
C ALA A 330 -16.84 -1.15 -17.66
N ARG A 331 -17.49 -0.53 -18.65
CA ARG A 331 -18.92 -0.17 -18.58
C ARG A 331 -19.84 -1.39 -18.65
N GLU A 332 -19.63 -2.25 -19.64
CA GLU A 332 -20.49 -3.41 -19.91
C GLU A 332 -20.40 -4.49 -18.83
N VAL A 333 -19.18 -4.91 -18.47
CA VAL A 333 -18.96 -6.03 -17.54
C VAL A 333 -18.99 -5.57 -16.09
N GLY A 334 -18.62 -4.31 -15.84
CA GLY A 334 -18.49 -3.78 -14.49
C GLY A 334 -19.79 -3.21 -13.91
N GLY A 335 -20.84 -2.98 -14.70
CA GLY A 335 -21.98 -2.18 -14.22
C GLY A 335 -21.52 -0.80 -13.73
N LEU A 336 -20.48 -0.24 -14.36
CA LEU A 336 -19.83 0.99 -13.93
C LEU A 336 -20.84 2.14 -13.85
N ASP A 337 -21.72 2.22 -14.84
CA ASP A 337 -22.70 3.31 -14.94
C ASP A 337 -23.74 3.24 -13.81
N GLU A 338 -24.25 2.03 -13.48
CA GLU A 338 -25.15 1.82 -12.34
C GLU A 338 -24.49 2.17 -11.01
N ARG A 339 -23.22 1.75 -10.82
CA ARG A 339 -22.46 2.05 -9.60
C ARG A 339 -22.16 3.54 -9.47
N VAL A 340 -21.81 4.21 -10.57
CA VAL A 340 -21.57 5.66 -10.61
C VAL A 340 -22.86 6.43 -10.31
N GLU A 341 -24.01 5.99 -10.82
CA GLU A 341 -25.27 6.68 -10.57
C GLU A 341 -25.67 6.55 -9.09
N GLY A 342 -25.63 5.35 -8.53
CA GLY A 342 -25.89 5.17 -7.10
C GLY A 342 -24.91 5.95 -6.21
N MET A 343 -23.69 6.21 -6.67
CA MET A 343 -22.75 7.07 -5.94
C MET A 343 -23.19 8.53 -5.91
N LYS A 344 -23.75 9.06 -7.01
CA LYS A 344 -24.25 10.44 -7.05
C LYS A 344 -25.42 10.62 -6.10
N GLU A 345 -26.39 9.70 -6.15
CA GLU A 345 -27.56 9.70 -5.26
C GLU A 345 -27.13 9.69 -3.79
N ARG A 346 -26.19 8.81 -3.42
CA ARG A 346 -25.66 8.76 -2.03
C ARG A 346 -24.88 10.02 -1.66
N GLY A 347 -24.12 10.59 -2.57
CA GLY A 347 -23.39 11.85 -2.34
C GLY A 347 -24.33 13.04 -2.14
N GLU A 348 -25.49 13.04 -2.78
CA GLU A 348 -26.56 14.04 -2.53
C GLU A 348 -27.16 13.85 -1.13
N ILE A 349 -27.56 12.62 -0.77
CA ILE A 349 -28.10 12.31 0.57
C ILE A 349 -27.11 12.71 1.67
N TRP A 350 -25.81 12.45 1.48
CA TRP A 350 -24.80 12.77 2.47
C TRP A 350 -24.57 14.28 2.63
N ARG A 351 -24.58 15.03 1.51
CA ARG A 351 -24.52 16.49 1.55
C ARG A 351 -25.74 17.08 2.27
N GLU A 352 -26.93 16.54 2.02
CA GLU A 352 -28.15 16.94 2.73
C GLU A 352 -28.08 16.65 4.24
N ALA A 353 -27.58 15.46 4.63
CA ALA A 353 -27.43 15.07 6.03
C ALA A 353 -26.45 15.98 6.79
N LEU A 354 -25.33 16.36 6.18
CA LEU A 354 -24.39 17.31 6.78
C LEU A 354 -24.97 18.73 6.89
N CYS A 355 -25.77 19.17 5.92
CA CYS A 355 -26.44 20.47 5.98
C CYS A 355 -27.52 20.55 7.07
N TRP A 356 -28.05 19.41 7.54
CA TRP A 356 -29.02 19.36 8.65
C TRP A 356 -28.38 19.54 10.03
N GLU A 357 -27.13 19.12 10.21
CA GLU A 357 -26.44 19.26 11.51
C GLU A 357 -26.04 20.71 11.83
N ASP A 358 -25.83 21.55 10.80
CA ASP A 358 -25.54 23.00 10.97
C ASP A 358 -26.80 23.86 11.26
N GLY A 359 -28.01 23.29 11.17
CA GLY A 359 -29.28 24.00 11.40
C GLY A 359 -29.91 23.79 12.77
N GLY A 360 -29.26 23.02 13.66
CA GLY A 360 -29.85 22.49 14.90
C GLY A 360 -29.62 23.29 16.19
N GLU A 361 -28.82 24.35 16.20
CA GLU A 361 -28.70 25.24 17.37
C GLU A 361 -29.70 26.40 17.28
N GLY A 362 -30.98 26.04 17.38
CA GLY A 362 -32.08 26.98 17.59
C GLY A 362 -32.04 27.53 19.01
N SER A 363 -31.75 28.84 19.10
CA SER A 363 -32.47 29.80 19.94
C SER A 363 -33.36 29.19 21.03
N LEU A 364 -32.80 29.06 22.24
CA LEU A 364 -33.63 29.09 23.45
C LEU A 364 -33.85 30.57 23.81
N ASP A 365 -34.94 31.12 23.27
CA ASP A 365 -35.61 32.29 23.82
C ASP A 365 -35.91 32.00 25.30
N VAL A 366 -35.27 32.75 26.19
CA VAL A 366 -35.72 32.89 27.57
C VAL A 366 -36.37 34.26 27.69
N SER A 367 -37.70 34.19 27.72
CA SER A 367 -38.68 35.19 28.14
C SER A 367 -38.24 36.14 29.26
#